data_AF-A0A938UDL0-F1
#
_entry.id   AF-A0A938UDL0-F1
#
_cell.length_a   1.000
_cell.length_b   1.000
_cell.length_c   1.000
_cell.angle_alpha   90.00
_cell.angle_beta   90.00
_cell.angle_gamma   90.00
#
_symmetry.space_group_name_H-M   'P 1'
#
loop_
_entity.id
_entity.type
_entity.pdbx_description
1 polymer ?
#
loop_
_entity_poly.entity_id
_entity_poly.type
_entity_poly.pdbx_seq_one_letter_code
_entity_poly.pdbx_strand_id
1 'polypeptide(L)'
;MLLKRAIGSGVAVKVRSVTRLPLHHPLAQVLHPFLSAGGSDGGPAEVSCRLLPASRPVFRFTTAGGRAAVGKFFIGRPGRFTADLSLLWEYRHYHQAEAWGLTPGVHLPRLLGRSRRLRLGLLLEDIPGPDLDHFLALACNGGGSSGLPDRLGLLARLLVEFHTRPVPAGDLSPAPALAYLAKLRRQLGARGLLTPAQDDLLEEEGRAWGARFAAFADRPVPVHGDATPTNFLFPDGRAVAVDLERLRVADRLFDLSWVAAEIRHAWGWRAHDLKGGEEAIGSFFRSYLTALNAAPDLARRLFALNPFYMALGELRICRNAYLSPTYRRRLLAEALECLAGGRRLAL
;
A
#
# COMPACT_ATOMS: atom_id res chain seq x y z
N MET A 1 13.69 -9.32 16.89
CA MET A 1 12.57 -9.12 17.83
C MET A 1 12.97 -8.12 18.91
N LEU A 2 13.40 -6.93 18.49
CA LEU A 2 13.86 -5.82 19.34
C LEU A 2 13.64 -4.55 18.51
N LEU A 3 12.40 -4.01 18.53
CA LEU A 3 11.99 -2.62 18.23
C LEU A 3 10.45 -2.53 18.08
N LYS A 4 9.68 -3.00 19.07
CA LYS A 4 8.21 -2.80 19.13
C LYS A 4 7.69 -2.69 20.57
N ARG A 5 8.42 -1.96 21.42
CA ARG A 5 7.91 -1.50 22.72
C ARG A 5 8.09 0.00 22.79
N ALA A 6 7.03 0.72 22.41
CA ALA A 6 6.67 2.06 22.87
C ALA A 6 5.65 2.67 21.88
N ILE A 7 4.39 2.22 21.90
CA ILE A 7 3.27 3.07 21.47
C ILE A 7 2.13 2.81 22.45
N GLY A 8 2.16 3.60 23.52
CA GLY A 8 1.08 3.88 24.45
C GLY A 8 1.35 5.29 24.97
N SER A 9 0.31 6.11 24.93
CA SER A 9 0.23 7.54 25.28
C SER A 9 0.99 8.54 24.39
N GLY A 10 0.28 9.60 24.01
CA GLY A 10 0.77 10.67 23.15
C GLY A 10 1.97 11.38 23.77
N VAL A 11 3.11 11.27 23.10
CA VAL A 11 4.25 12.19 23.19
C VAL A 11 4.89 12.21 21.81
N ALA A 12 5.20 13.41 21.34
CA ALA A 12 5.83 13.74 20.07
C ALA A 12 6.84 12.67 19.57
N VAL A 13 6.70 12.31 18.29
CA VAL A 13 7.71 11.54 17.55
C VAL A 13 9.04 12.25 17.70
N LYS A 14 9.94 11.68 18.53
CA LYS A 14 11.32 12.13 18.70
C LYS A 14 11.94 12.27 17.31
N VAL A 15 12.17 13.52 16.89
CA VAL A 15 12.89 13.84 15.67
C VAL A 15 14.27 13.19 15.79
N ARG A 16 14.47 12.07 15.09
CA ARG A 16 15.81 11.50 14.91
C ARG A 16 16.65 12.57 14.23
N SER A 17 17.77 12.92 14.85
CA SER A 17 18.60 14.08 14.54
C SER A 17 18.82 14.28 13.04
N VAL A 18 18.70 15.52 12.60
CA VAL A 18 19.12 15.93 11.26
C VAL A 18 20.65 16.00 11.26
N THR A 19 21.29 15.22 10.41
CA THR A 19 22.74 15.24 10.24
C THR A 19 23.09 15.93 8.94
N ARG A 20 24.01 16.90 8.97
CA ARG A 20 24.52 17.53 7.76
C ARG A 20 25.64 16.67 7.20
N LEU A 21 25.58 16.37 5.89
CA LEU A 21 26.61 15.64 5.18
C LEU A 21 27.62 16.64 4.61
N PRO A 22 28.91 16.55 4.96
CA PRO A 22 29.94 17.35 4.31
C PRO A 22 29.96 17.12 2.79
N LEU A 23 30.34 18.13 2.03
CA LEU A 23 30.34 18.04 0.55
C LEU A 23 31.26 16.94 0.00
N HIS A 24 32.35 16.63 0.71
CA HIS A 24 33.27 15.54 0.37
C HIS A 24 32.74 14.15 0.76
N HIS A 25 31.61 14.07 1.49
CA HIS A 25 31.03 12.79 1.87
C HIS A 25 30.56 12.04 0.59
N PRO A 26 30.93 10.75 0.39
CA PRO A 26 30.61 10.04 -0.84
C PRO A 26 29.10 10.00 -1.18
N LEU A 27 28.24 10.00 -0.15
CA LEU A 27 26.80 10.08 -0.32
C LEU A 27 26.33 11.48 -0.78
N ALA A 28 26.93 12.56 -0.28
CA ALA A 28 26.61 13.90 -0.74
C ALA A 28 26.99 14.08 -2.21
N GLN A 29 28.17 13.59 -2.63
CA GLN A 29 28.60 13.60 -4.02
C GLN A 29 27.67 12.83 -4.96
N VAL A 30 27.16 11.68 -4.54
CA VAL A 30 26.22 10.90 -5.35
C VAL A 30 24.83 11.54 -5.38
N LEU A 31 24.38 12.16 -4.29
CA LEU A 31 23.07 12.80 -4.22
C LEU A 31 23.03 14.15 -4.96
N HIS A 32 24.16 14.85 -5.02
CA HIS A 32 24.24 16.22 -5.56
C HIS A 32 23.72 16.33 -7.00
N PRO A 33 24.15 15.50 -7.99
CA PRO A 33 23.61 15.57 -9.34
C PRO A 33 22.08 15.39 -9.40
N PHE A 34 21.53 14.50 -8.56
CA PHE A 34 20.09 14.22 -8.55
C PHE A 34 19.26 15.32 -7.88
N LEU A 35 19.82 15.96 -6.86
CA LEU A 35 19.13 16.99 -6.09
C LEU A 35 19.33 18.40 -6.68
N SER A 36 20.35 18.61 -7.50
CA SER A 36 20.64 19.89 -8.15
C SER A 36 20.13 19.97 -9.60
N ALA A 37 19.76 18.87 -10.25
CA ALA A 37 19.20 18.86 -11.60
C ALA A 37 17.82 19.55 -11.65
N GLY A 38 17.78 20.88 -11.85
CA GLY A 38 16.56 21.69 -11.94
C GLY A 38 16.67 23.13 -11.44
N GLY A 39 17.87 23.61 -11.10
CA GLY A 39 18.14 25.04 -10.85
C GLY A 39 19.44 25.45 -11.52
N SER A 40 19.38 26.46 -12.37
CA SER A 40 20.54 27.15 -12.95
C SER A 40 21.02 28.23 -11.99
N ASP A 41 21.60 27.82 -10.87
CA ASP A 41 22.61 28.58 -10.11
C ASP A 41 22.89 27.90 -8.76
N GLY A 42 24.16 27.76 -8.43
CA GLY A 42 24.62 27.34 -7.10
C GLY A 42 25.47 26.07 -7.13
N GLY A 43 26.69 26.19 -6.60
CA GLY A 43 27.62 25.09 -6.43
C GLY A 43 27.12 23.96 -5.50
N PRO A 44 28.01 23.09 -5.02
CA PRO A 44 27.62 21.95 -4.20
C PRO A 44 26.83 22.37 -2.94
N ALA A 45 25.51 22.19 -2.98
CA ALA A 45 24.61 22.55 -1.90
C ALA A 45 24.75 21.55 -0.74
N GLU A 46 24.77 22.07 0.49
CA GLU A 46 24.80 21.24 1.70
C GLU A 46 23.57 20.31 1.74
N VAL A 47 23.80 19.02 2.00
CA VAL A 47 22.74 18.01 2.08
C VAL A 47 22.54 17.62 3.53
N SER A 48 21.34 17.85 4.04
CA SER A 48 20.90 17.32 5.33
C SER A 48 20.27 15.94 5.15
N CYS A 49 20.47 15.05 6.10
CA CYS A 49 19.85 13.73 6.10
C CYS A 49 19.13 13.45 7.42
N ARG A 50 18.01 12.72 7.33
CA ARG A 50 17.22 12.29 8.49
C ARG A 50 16.76 10.85 8.27
N LEU A 51 16.93 10.03 9.30
CA LEU A 51 16.41 8.66 9.31
C LEU A 51 14.89 8.65 9.47
N LEU A 52 14.20 7.95 8.59
CA LEU A 52 12.75 7.72 8.65
C LEU A 52 12.44 6.44 9.44
N PRO A 53 11.30 6.37 10.14
CA PRO A 53 10.87 5.16 10.83
C PRO A 53 10.42 4.12 9.80
N ALA A 54 11.29 3.16 9.49
CA ALA A 54 11.02 2.09 8.56
C ALA A 54 11.64 0.77 9.02
N SER A 55 11.19 -0.35 8.44
CA SER A 55 11.73 -1.70 8.70
C SER A 55 13.14 -1.90 8.13
N ARG A 56 13.60 -0.98 7.29
CA ARG A 56 14.94 -0.91 6.68
C ARG A 56 15.52 0.50 6.84
N PRO A 57 16.84 0.71 6.67
CA PRO A 57 17.40 2.06 6.70
C PRO A 57 16.89 2.89 5.52
N VAL A 58 15.96 3.82 5.82
CA VAL A 58 15.37 4.76 4.87
C VAL A 58 15.70 6.17 5.34
N PHE A 59 16.30 6.96 4.47
CA PHE A 59 16.72 8.32 4.79
C PHE A 59 16.02 9.32 3.88
N ARG A 60 15.58 10.43 4.46
CA ARG A 60 15.21 11.62 3.71
C ARG A 60 16.43 12.52 3.60
N PHE A 61 16.73 12.96 2.38
CA PHE A 61 17.79 13.91 2.07
C PHE A 61 17.15 15.22 1.65
N THR A 62 17.67 16.34 2.13
CA THR A 62 17.15 17.68 1.80
C THR A 62 18.30 18.63 1.54
N THR A 63 18.22 19.33 0.41
CA THR A 63 19.16 20.41 0.06
C THR A 63 18.75 21.73 0.68
N ALA A 64 19.69 22.68 0.75
CA ALA A 64 19.39 24.06 1.17
C ALA A 64 18.27 24.72 0.33
N GLY A 65 18.14 24.35 -0.96
CA GLY A 65 17.08 24.83 -1.86
C GLY A 65 15.72 24.15 -1.69
N GLY A 66 15.52 23.38 -0.61
CA GLY A 66 14.22 22.76 -0.28
C GLY A 66 13.87 21.49 -1.06
N ARG A 67 14.67 21.11 -2.07
CA ARG A 67 14.49 19.83 -2.78
C ARG A 67 14.83 18.66 -1.88
N ALA A 68 14.00 17.62 -1.93
CA ALA A 68 14.16 16.44 -1.10
C ALA A 68 14.05 15.13 -1.90
N ALA A 69 14.73 14.11 -1.38
CA ALA A 69 14.69 12.75 -1.90
C ALA A 69 14.62 11.72 -0.77
N VAL A 70 14.08 10.55 -1.07
CA VAL A 70 14.05 9.39 -0.17
C VAL A 70 15.00 8.32 -0.71
N GLY A 71 15.97 7.91 0.09
CA GLY A 71 16.89 6.83 -0.22
C GLY A 71 16.66 5.61 0.66
N LYS A 72 16.50 4.44 0.03
CA LYS A 72 16.42 3.13 0.70
C LYS A 72 17.73 2.36 0.48
N PHE A 73 18.30 1.84 1.56
CA PHE A 73 19.62 1.17 1.53
C PHE A 73 19.50 -0.35 1.72
N PHE A 74 20.41 -1.08 1.10
CA PHE A 74 20.60 -2.51 1.37
C PHE A 74 21.09 -2.74 2.79
N ILE A 75 20.56 -3.76 3.45
CA ILE A 75 21.01 -4.18 4.79
C ILE A 75 22.36 -4.90 4.65
N GLY A 76 22.53 -5.67 3.58
CA GLY A 76 23.73 -6.46 3.29
C GLY A 76 24.38 -6.14 1.95
N ARG A 77 25.09 -7.13 1.39
CA ARG A 77 25.46 -7.10 -0.02
C ARG A 77 24.18 -7.38 -0.85
N PRO A 78 23.92 -6.63 -1.95
CA PRO A 78 22.72 -6.80 -2.75
C PRO A 78 22.51 -8.27 -3.16
N GLY A 79 21.29 -8.78 -2.97
CA GLY A 79 20.91 -10.15 -3.36
C GLY A 79 21.17 -11.24 -2.32
N ARG A 80 21.73 -10.92 -1.15
CA ARG A 80 21.99 -11.91 -0.08
C ARG A 80 20.81 -12.07 0.89
N PHE A 81 19.97 -11.05 1.03
CA PHE A 81 18.82 -11.05 1.95
C PHE A 81 17.53 -10.80 1.19
N THR A 82 16.41 -11.38 1.66
CA THR A 82 15.08 -11.19 1.06
C THR A 82 14.70 -9.71 0.95
N ALA A 83 15.08 -8.89 1.94
CA ALA A 83 14.85 -7.44 1.91
C ALA A 83 15.65 -6.73 0.80
N ASP A 84 16.88 -7.19 0.51
CA ASP A 84 17.70 -6.62 -0.55
C ASP A 84 17.16 -7.02 -1.93
N LEU A 85 16.61 -8.23 -2.08
CA LEU A 85 15.90 -8.65 -3.29
C LEU A 85 14.64 -7.82 -3.50
N SER A 86 13.84 -7.62 -2.46
CA SER A 86 12.63 -6.79 -2.49
C SER A 86 12.94 -5.36 -2.96
N LEU A 87 14.03 -4.76 -2.48
CA LEU A 87 14.46 -3.42 -2.92
C LEU A 87 14.91 -3.39 -4.40
N LEU A 88 15.52 -4.47 -4.90
CA LEU A 88 15.86 -4.59 -6.32
C LEU A 88 14.60 -4.73 -7.19
N TRP A 89 13.59 -5.45 -6.72
CA TRP A 89 12.30 -5.55 -7.39
C TRP A 89 11.59 -4.20 -7.43
N GLU A 90 11.55 -3.49 -6.30
CA GLU A 90 10.97 -2.13 -6.24
C GLU A 90 11.63 -1.20 -7.27
N TYR A 91 12.97 -1.18 -7.36
CA TYR A 91 13.68 -0.40 -8.38
C TYR A 91 13.26 -0.76 -9.82
N ARG A 92 13.09 -2.06 -10.12
CA ARG A 92 12.63 -2.51 -11.44
C ARG A 92 11.17 -2.14 -11.70
N HIS A 93 10.33 -2.16 -10.67
CA HIS A 93 8.92 -1.82 -10.79
C HIS A 93 8.71 -0.35 -11.14
N TYR A 94 9.59 0.57 -10.73
CA TYR A 94 9.53 1.96 -11.21
C TYR A 94 9.73 2.07 -12.73
N HIS A 95 10.72 1.36 -13.29
CA HIS A 95 10.91 1.29 -14.75
C HIS A 95 9.74 0.61 -15.45
N GLN A 96 9.22 -0.47 -14.86
CA GLN A 96 8.07 -1.19 -15.42
C GLN A 96 6.79 -0.33 -15.43
N ALA A 97 6.54 0.42 -14.37
CA ALA A 97 5.40 1.31 -14.26
C ALA A 97 5.44 2.42 -15.32
N GLU A 98 6.62 3.01 -15.53
CA GLU A 98 6.85 3.99 -16.59
C GLU A 98 6.63 3.37 -17.98
N ALA A 99 7.13 2.15 -18.21
CA ALA A 99 6.89 1.41 -19.45
C ALA A 99 5.40 1.09 -19.70
N TRP A 100 4.58 1.00 -18.64
CA TRP A 100 3.12 0.89 -18.74
C TRP A 100 2.41 2.24 -18.93
N GLY A 101 3.14 3.36 -18.93
CA GLY A 101 2.59 4.69 -19.12
C GLY A 101 2.18 5.40 -17.81
N LEU A 102 2.61 4.92 -16.65
CA LEU A 102 2.44 5.66 -15.41
C LEU A 102 3.51 6.76 -15.31
N THR A 103 3.07 8.01 -15.46
CA THR A 103 3.96 9.18 -15.48
C THR A 103 4.66 9.45 -14.12
N PRO A 104 6.00 9.37 -14.07
CA PRO A 104 6.77 9.77 -12.88
C PRO A 104 6.61 11.27 -12.59
N GLY A 105 6.56 11.64 -11.31
CA GLY A 105 6.24 12.98 -10.83
C GLY A 105 4.75 13.29 -10.78
N VAL A 106 3.89 12.51 -11.47
CA VAL A 106 2.42 12.70 -11.49
C VAL A 106 1.72 11.59 -10.71
N HIS A 107 1.87 10.33 -11.14
CA HIS A 107 1.26 9.17 -10.48
C HIS A 107 2.16 8.54 -9.42
N LEU A 108 3.47 8.71 -9.59
CA LEU A 108 4.54 8.05 -8.84
C LEU A 108 5.66 9.05 -8.52
N PRO A 109 6.50 8.82 -7.50
CA PRO A 109 7.78 9.53 -7.36
C PRO A 109 8.67 9.35 -8.59
N ARG A 110 9.44 10.39 -8.95
CA ARG A 110 10.52 10.22 -9.94
C ARG A 110 11.60 9.30 -9.40
N LEU A 111 12.01 8.32 -10.21
CA LEU A 111 13.17 7.50 -9.92
C LEU A 111 14.45 8.29 -10.21
N LEU A 112 15.18 8.65 -9.17
CA LEU A 112 16.41 9.43 -9.30
C LEU A 112 17.62 8.53 -9.54
N GLY A 113 17.61 7.31 -9.01
CA GLY A 113 18.66 6.33 -9.32
C GLY A 113 18.98 5.35 -8.21
N ARG A 114 20.20 4.80 -8.25
CA ARG A 114 20.75 3.87 -7.25
C ARG A 114 22.28 3.89 -7.28
N SER A 115 22.93 3.46 -6.20
CA SER A 115 24.40 3.32 -6.13
C SER A 115 24.81 2.08 -5.36
N ARG A 116 25.33 1.07 -6.07
CA ARG A 116 25.83 -0.18 -5.44
C ARG A 116 27.01 0.07 -4.52
N ARG A 117 27.91 1.00 -4.88
CA ARG A 117 29.07 1.40 -4.08
C ARG A 117 28.66 1.86 -2.68
N LEU A 118 27.58 2.64 -2.61
CA LEU A 118 27.05 3.19 -1.35
C LEU A 118 25.95 2.33 -0.73
N ARG A 119 25.68 1.14 -1.29
CA ARG A 119 24.53 0.30 -0.93
C ARG A 119 23.17 1.02 -1.01
N LEU A 120 23.08 2.10 -1.76
CA LEU A 120 21.83 2.80 -2.05
C LEU A 120 21.09 2.02 -3.13
N GLY A 121 20.04 1.29 -2.75
CA GLY A 121 19.32 0.43 -3.67
C GLY A 121 18.27 1.17 -4.50
N LEU A 122 17.72 2.25 -3.92
CA LEU A 122 16.67 3.06 -4.54
C LEU A 122 16.76 4.49 -4.02
N LEU A 123 16.72 5.45 -4.94
CA LEU A 123 16.63 6.88 -4.65
C LEU A 123 15.45 7.46 -5.43
N LEU A 124 14.51 8.08 -4.72
CA LEU A 124 13.27 8.62 -5.26
C LEU A 124 13.15 10.10 -4.90
N GLU A 125 12.43 10.85 -5.73
CA GLU A 125 11.87 12.15 -5.34
C GLU A 125 11.03 12.00 -4.07
N ASP A 126 11.19 12.94 -3.14
CA ASP A 126 10.35 13.01 -1.95
C ASP A 126 9.02 13.66 -2.31
N ILE A 127 7.92 12.96 -2.02
CA ILE A 127 6.58 13.46 -2.29
C ILE A 127 6.03 14.09 -1.01
N PRO A 128 5.77 15.41 -1.00
CA PRO A 128 5.22 16.08 0.17
C PRO A 128 3.73 15.74 0.35
N GLY A 129 3.22 15.98 1.56
CA GLY A 129 1.80 15.91 1.87
C GLY A 129 1.40 14.72 2.74
N PRO A 130 0.18 14.76 3.29
CA PRO A 130 -0.37 13.70 4.13
C PRO A 130 -0.67 12.43 3.31
N ASP A 131 -0.60 11.28 3.99
CA ASP A 131 -1.05 10.00 3.46
C ASP A 131 -2.56 9.77 3.69
N LEU A 132 -3.11 8.67 3.18
CA LEU A 132 -4.52 8.32 3.41
C LEU A 132 -4.80 8.05 4.90
N ASP A 133 -3.83 7.51 5.65
CA ASP A 133 -4.02 7.19 7.07
C ASP A 133 -4.31 8.44 7.90
N HIS A 134 -3.66 9.56 7.57
CA HIS A 134 -3.94 10.86 8.15
C HIS A 134 -5.42 11.25 8.00
N PHE A 135 -5.98 11.16 6.80
CA PHE A 135 -7.38 11.52 6.54
C PHE A 135 -8.36 10.53 7.16
N LEU A 136 -8.02 9.24 7.20
CA LEU A 136 -8.80 8.23 7.94
C LEU A 136 -8.83 8.55 9.43
N ALA A 137 -7.69 8.92 10.01
CA ALA A 137 -7.63 9.30 11.42
C ALA A 137 -8.48 10.54 11.74
N LEU A 138 -8.47 11.55 10.87
CA LEU A 138 -9.34 12.73 11.03
C LEU A 138 -10.83 12.35 10.98
N ALA A 139 -11.22 11.54 10.00
CA ALA A 139 -12.59 11.09 9.84
C ALA A 139 -13.09 10.24 11.04
N CYS A 140 -12.26 9.32 11.55
CA CYS A 140 -12.64 8.49 12.71
C CYS A 140 -12.80 9.29 14.01
N ASN A 141 -12.11 10.42 14.16
CA ASN A 141 -12.13 11.22 15.38
C ASN A 141 -13.27 12.26 15.41
N GLY A 142 -14.17 12.26 14.40
CA GLY A 142 -15.33 13.17 14.34
C GLY A 142 -14.96 14.66 14.14
N GLY A 143 -13.72 14.95 13.74
CA GLY A 143 -13.27 16.34 13.56
C GLY A 143 -13.64 16.89 12.19
N GLY A 144 -14.60 17.83 12.13
CA GLY A 144 -14.86 18.73 10.99
C GLY A 144 -14.87 18.09 9.58
N SER A 145 -14.64 18.90 8.54
CA SER A 145 -14.46 18.42 7.17
C SER A 145 -13.14 17.65 7.07
N SER A 146 -13.21 16.32 7.22
CA SER A 146 -12.04 15.44 7.11
C SER A 146 -11.42 15.42 5.71
N GLY A 147 -12.13 15.92 4.69
CA GLY A 147 -11.73 15.84 3.28
C GLY A 147 -11.61 14.41 2.75
N LEU A 148 -11.96 13.39 3.55
CA LEU A 148 -11.77 11.99 3.18
C LEU A 148 -12.52 11.60 1.88
N PRO A 149 -13.79 11.99 1.65
CA PRO A 149 -14.47 11.69 0.39
C PRO A 149 -13.69 12.16 -0.84
N ASP A 150 -13.13 13.38 -0.81
CA ASP A 150 -12.33 13.92 -1.91
C ASP A 150 -11.06 13.12 -2.14
N ARG A 151 -10.39 12.72 -1.05
CA ARG A 151 -9.15 11.92 -1.10
C ARG A 151 -9.41 10.50 -1.62
N LEU A 152 -10.53 9.89 -1.22
CA LEU A 152 -10.97 8.61 -1.79
C LEU A 152 -11.31 8.75 -3.27
N GLY A 153 -11.92 9.86 -3.70
CA GLY A 153 -12.15 10.16 -5.12
C GLY A 153 -10.85 10.31 -5.92
N LEU A 154 -9.84 10.98 -5.35
CA LEU A 154 -8.51 11.10 -5.97
C LEU A 154 -7.79 9.76 -6.07
N LEU A 155 -7.84 8.96 -5.01
CA LEU A 155 -7.26 7.62 -5.00
C LEU A 155 -7.97 6.70 -6.01
N ALA A 156 -9.29 6.77 -6.10
CA ALA A 156 -10.06 6.02 -7.08
C ALA A 156 -9.62 6.35 -8.52
N ARG A 157 -9.44 7.65 -8.84
CA ARG A 157 -8.90 8.08 -10.13
C ARG A 157 -7.48 7.55 -10.37
N LEU A 158 -6.59 7.65 -9.38
CA LEU A 158 -5.24 7.09 -9.50
C LEU A 158 -5.26 5.58 -9.78
N LEU A 159 -6.12 4.81 -9.11
CA LEU A 159 -6.23 3.38 -9.36
C LEU A 159 -6.83 3.08 -10.74
N VAL A 160 -7.72 3.94 -11.27
CA VAL A 160 -8.14 3.85 -12.68
C VAL A 160 -6.96 4.06 -13.62
N GLU A 161 -6.07 5.01 -13.33
CA GLU A 161 -4.84 5.22 -14.12
C GLU A 161 -3.92 4.00 -14.08
N PHE A 162 -3.90 3.19 -13.02
CA PHE A 162 -3.19 1.91 -13.00
C PHE A 162 -3.94 0.85 -13.82
N HIS A 163 -5.22 0.67 -13.51
CA HIS A 163 -6.02 -0.45 -14.00
C HIS A 163 -6.38 -0.34 -15.49
N THR A 164 -6.20 0.82 -16.11
CA THR A 164 -6.42 1.04 -17.54
C THR A 164 -5.16 0.90 -18.39
N ARG A 165 -3.97 0.81 -17.79
CA ARG A 165 -2.73 0.66 -18.56
C ARG A 165 -2.68 -0.67 -19.31
N PRO A 166 -2.08 -0.67 -20.51
CA PRO A 166 -1.98 -1.88 -21.32
C PRO A 166 -1.05 -2.88 -20.66
N VAL A 167 -1.49 -4.14 -20.64
CA VAL A 167 -0.71 -5.32 -20.26
C VAL A 167 -0.91 -6.39 -21.32
N PRO A 168 0.00 -7.40 -21.41
CA PRO A 168 -0.22 -8.53 -22.30
C PRO A 168 -1.61 -9.14 -22.09
N ALA A 169 -2.28 -9.46 -23.20
CA ALA A 169 -3.60 -10.09 -23.15
C ALA A 169 -3.52 -11.42 -22.40
N GLY A 170 -4.55 -11.70 -21.60
CA GLY A 170 -4.66 -12.93 -20.84
C GLY A 170 -5.92 -12.92 -20.00
N ASP A 171 -6.35 -14.10 -19.59
CA ASP A 171 -7.50 -14.25 -18.73
C ASP A 171 -7.12 -14.09 -17.27
N LEU A 172 -8.03 -13.50 -16.50
CA LEU A 172 -7.82 -13.34 -15.07
C LEU A 172 -8.02 -14.68 -14.36
N SER A 173 -6.93 -15.23 -13.82
CA SER A 173 -6.99 -16.42 -12.98
C SER A 173 -7.33 -16.09 -11.51
N PRO A 174 -8.22 -16.85 -10.84
CA PRO A 174 -8.45 -16.72 -9.40
C PRO A 174 -7.34 -17.35 -8.54
N ALA A 175 -6.46 -18.16 -9.15
CA ALA A 175 -5.43 -18.92 -8.43
C ALA A 175 -4.54 -18.06 -7.52
N PRO A 176 -4.08 -16.85 -7.91
CA PRO A 176 -3.28 -16.00 -7.03
C PRO A 176 -4.01 -15.57 -5.76
N ALA A 177 -5.32 -15.32 -5.83
CA ALA A 177 -6.13 -14.88 -4.70
C ALA A 177 -6.39 -16.06 -3.74
N LEU A 178 -6.74 -17.23 -4.26
CA LEU A 178 -6.90 -18.47 -3.51
C LEU A 178 -5.59 -18.93 -2.84
N ALA A 179 -4.47 -18.84 -3.56
CA ALA A 179 -3.14 -19.14 -3.01
C ALA A 179 -2.76 -18.16 -1.89
N TYR A 180 -3.20 -16.90 -1.99
CA TYR A 180 -2.99 -15.92 -0.92
C TYR A 180 -3.82 -16.22 0.33
N LEU A 181 -5.08 -16.65 0.18
CA LEU A 181 -5.89 -17.15 1.30
C LEU A 181 -5.19 -18.31 2.01
N ALA A 182 -4.75 -19.32 1.27
CA ALA A 182 -4.05 -20.48 1.83
C ALA A 182 -2.75 -20.07 2.54
N LYS A 183 -2.02 -19.09 2.00
CA LYS A 183 -0.84 -18.51 2.65
C LYS A 183 -1.19 -17.82 3.97
N LEU A 184 -2.24 -17.00 3.99
CA LEU A 184 -2.69 -16.31 5.19
C LEU A 184 -3.14 -17.29 6.26
N ARG A 185 -3.93 -18.31 5.87
CA ARG A 185 -4.35 -19.41 6.74
C ARG A 185 -3.16 -20.07 7.45
N ARG A 186 -2.16 -20.56 6.70
CA ARG A 186 -0.92 -21.13 7.27
C ARG A 186 -0.21 -20.16 8.21
N GLN A 187 -0.17 -18.88 7.86
CA GLN A 187 0.48 -17.85 8.66
C GLN A 187 -0.25 -17.55 9.98
N LEU A 188 -1.59 -17.61 9.99
CA LEU A 188 -2.41 -17.40 11.18
C LEU A 188 -2.37 -18.64 12.08
N GLY A 189 -2.47 -19.85 11.50
CA GLY A 189 -2.32 -21.11 12.21
C GLY A 189 -0.96 -21.24 12.90
N ALA A 190 0.14 -20.97 12.20
CA ALA A 190 1.49 -20.97 12.78
C ALA A 190 1.71 -19.94 13.91
N ARG A 191 0.79 -18.97 14.06
CA ARG A 191 0.81 -17.96 15.14
C ARG A 191 -0.19 -18.28 16.25
N GLY A 192 -0.86 -19.43 16.22
CA GLY A 192 -1.88 -19.81 17.19
C GLY A 192 -3.11 -18.90 17.17
N LEU A 193 -3.42 -18.28 16.02
CA LEU A 193 -4.59 -17.40 15.90
C LEU A 193 -5.86 -18.12 15.43
N LEU A 194 -5.73 -19.34 14.91
CA LEU A 194 -6.85 -20.13 14.42
C LEU A 194 -7.11 -21.27 15.41
N THR A 195 -8.38 -21.50 15.72
CA THR A 195 -8.81 -22.81 16.23
C THR A 195 -8.84 -23.83 15.09
N PRO A 196 -8.82 -25.14 15.37
CA PRO A 196 -8.95 -26.17 14.32
C PRO A 196 -10.18 -25.94 13.43
N ALA A 197 -11.35 -25.70 14.04
CA ALA A 197 -12.58 -25.42 13.30
C ALA A 197 -12.50 -24.17 12.40
N GLN A 198 -11.75 -23.14 12.80
CA GLN A 198 -11.55 -21.95 11.97
C GLN A 198 -10.58 -22.21 10.81
N ASP A 199 -9.58 -23.09 10.98
CA ASP A 199 -8.69 -23.50 9.89
C ASP A 199 -9.47 -24.28 8.83
N ASP A 200 -10.28 -25.24 9.27
CA ASP A 200 -11.15 -26.06 8.41
C ASP A 200 -12.13 -25.18 7.63
N LEU A 201 -12.79 -24.23 8.30
CA LEU A 201 -13.71 -23.30 7.67
C LEU A 201 -13.03 -22.44 6.58
N LEU A 202 -11.83 -21.91 6.84
CA LEU A 202 -11.08 -21.14 5.84
C LEU A 202 -10.67 -21.99 4.64
N GLU A 203 -10.39 -23.28 4.85
CA GLU A 203 -10.12 -24.22 3.77
C GLU A 203 -11.36 -24.48 2.91
N GLU A 204 -12.50 -24.73 3.54
CA GLU A 204 -13.78 -24.94 2.88
C GLU A 204 -14.22 -23.71 2.08
N GLU A 205 -14.12 -22.51 2.66
CA GLU A 205 -14.42 -21.27 1.95
C GLU A 205 -13.47 -21.08 0.76
N GLY A 206 -12.18 -21.38 0.91
CA GLY A 206 -11.22 -21.35 -0.21
C GLY A 206 -11.65 -22.24 -1.38
N ARG A 207 -12.13 -23.46 -1.11
CA ARG A 207 -12.68 -24.35 -2.16
C ARG A 207 -13.97 -23.79 -2.76
N ALA A 208 -14.90 -23.35 -1.92
CA ALA A 208 -16.23 -22.91 -2.35
C ALA A 208 -16.20 -21.64 -3.22
N TRP A 209 -15.28 -20.72 -2.95
CA TRP A 209 -15.12 -19.49 -3.72
C TRP A 209 -14.60 -19.71 -5.15
N GLY A 210 -13.94 -20.85 -5.42
CA GLY A 210 -13.45 -21.18 -6.76
C GLY A 210 -14.54 -21.15 -7.84
N ALA A 211 -15.72 -21.71 -7.55
CA ALA A 211 -16.86 -21.69 -8.46
C ALA A 211 -17.43 -20.27 -8.67
N ARG A 212 -17.43 -19.44 -7.62
CA ARG A 212 -17.93 -18.07 -7.70
C ARG A 212 -17.06 -17.20 -8.59
N PHE A 213 -15.74 -17.37 -8.56
CA PHE A 213 -14.84 -16.68 -9.46
C PHE A 213 -15.13 -16.96 -10.95
N ALA A 214 -15.50 -18.21 -11.27
CA ALA A 214 -15.79 -18.59 -12.65
C ALA A 214 -17.01 -17.86 -13.25
N ALA A 215 -17.91 -17.34 -12.41
CA ALA A 215 -19.08 -16.57 -12.85
C ALA A 215 -18.76 -15.10 -13.21
N PHE A 216 -17.55 -14.60 -12.91
CA PHE A 216 -17.20 -13.19 -13.08
C PHE A 216 -15.85 -13.00 -13.76
N ALA A 217 -15.88 -12.95 -15.09
CA ALA A 217 -14.72 -12.64 -15.91
C ALA A 217 -14.27 -11.17 -15.78
N ASP A 218 -12.97 -10.95 -15.93
CA ASP A 218 -12.33 -9.64 -16.10
C ASP A 218 -10.97 -9.88 -16.75
N ARG A 219 -10.29 -8.80 -17.13
CA ARG A 219 -8.89 -8.85 -17.56
C ARG A 219 -7.95 -8.57 -16.39
N PRO A 220 -6.74 -9.13 -16.40
CA PRO A 220 -5.71 -8.70 -15.47
C PRO A 220 -5.26 -7.28 -15.81
N VAL A 221 -4.83 -6.55 -14.79
CA VAL A 221 -4.41 -5.15 -14.90
C VAL A 221 -3.17 -4.89 -14.04
N PRO A 222 -2.38 -3.83 -14.30
CA PRO A 222 -1.37 -3.38 -13.36
C PRO A 222 -2.02 -2.98 -12.05
N VAL A 223 -1.61 -3.60 -10.94
CA VAL A 223 -2.05 -3.25 -9.59
C VAL A 223 -0.84 -2.77 -8.80
N HIS A 224 -1.06 -1.82 -7.89
CA HIS A 224 -0.10 -1.44 -6.86
C HIS A 224 0.33 -2.67 -6.05
N GLY A 225 -0.64 -3.52 -5.68
CA GLY A 225 -0.41 -4.80 -5.03
C GLY A 225 -0.03 -4.71 -3.55
N ASP A 226 -0.06 -3.50 -2.97
CA ASP A 226 0.05 -3.22 -1.52
C ASP A 226 -0.67 -1.91 -1.19
N ALA A 227 -1.95 -1.85 -1.50
CA ALA A 227 -2.79 -0.66 -1.33
C ALA A 227 -3.12 -0.37 0.16
N THR A 228 -2.09 -0.10 0.97
CA THR A 228 -2.22 0.35 2.36
C THR A 228 -2.29 1.88 2.42
N PRO A 229 -2.99 2.47 3.41
CA PRO A 229 -3.21 3.91 3.46
C PRO A 229 -1.92 4.76 3.40
N THR A 230 -0.84 4.31 4.02
CA THR A 230 0.46 5.00 4.04
C THR A 230 1.19 5.03 2.69
N ASN A 231 0.73 4.26 1.70
CA ASN A 231 1.34 4.18 0.37
C ASN A 231 0.71 5.15 -0.63
N PHE A 232 -0.29 5.93 -0.20
CA PHE A 232 -0.95 6.92 -1.04
C PHE A 232 -0.84 8.30 -0.40
N LEU A 233 -0.11 9.18 -1.06
CA LEU A 233 0.13 10.56 -0.64
C LEU A 233 -0.74 11.52 -1.45
N PHE A 234 -1.13 12.63 -0.83
CA PHE A 234 -2.01 13.61 -1.46
C PHE A 234 -1.41 15.02 -1.53
N PRO A 235 -0.32 15.22 -2.30
CA PRO A 235 0.17 16.58 -2.61
C PRO A 235 -0.81 17.32 -3.49
N ASP A 236 -0.99 18.62 -3.28
CA ASP A 236 -1.54 19.58 -4.25
C ASP A 236 -2.82 19.12 -4.97
N GLY A 237 -3.74 18.47 -4.26
CA GLY A 237 -5.02 18.03 -4.81
C GLY A 237 -4.97 16.84 -5.77
N ARG A 238 -3.87 16.08 -5.80
CA ARG A 238 -3.74 14.80 -6.54
C ARG A 238 -3.44 13.63 -5.59
N ALA A 239 -3.47 12.41 -6.10
CA ALA A 239 -3.00 11.21 -5.40
C ALA A 239 -1.73 10.69 -6.05
N VAL A 240 -0.77 10.25 -5.24
CA VAL A 240 0.52 9.69 -5.68
C VAL A 240 0.75 8.38 -4.95
N ALA A 241 1.04 7.32 -5.70
CA ALA A 241 1.38 6.01 -5.14
C ALA A 241 2.89 5.91 -4.88
N VAL A 242 3.25 5.38 -3.71
CA VAL A 242 4.63 5.11 -3.31
C VAL A 242 4.79 3.67 -2.87
N ASP A 243 6.03 3.19 -2.82
CA ASP A 243 6.34 1.80 -2.44
C ASP A 243 5.78 0.76 -3.42
N LEU A 244 6.38 0.73 -4.61
CA LEU A 244 6.00 -0.19 -5.68
C LEU A 244 6.56 -1.61 -5.49
N GLU A 245 6.93 -2.02 -4.28
CA GLU A 245 7.54 -3.34 -4.02
C GLU A 245 6.66 -4.50 -4.54
N ARG A 246 5.33 -4.33 -4.53
CA ARG A 246 4.36 -5.36 -4.94
C ARG A 246 3.66 -5.10 -6.27
N LEU A 247 4.12 -4.12 -7.04
CA LEU A 247 3.60 -3.83 -8.36
C LEU A 247 3.61 -5.10 -9.22
N ARG A 248 2.48 -5.44 -9.83
CA ARG A 248 2.33 -6.64 -10.67
C ARG A 248 1.08 -6.54 -11.54
N VAL A 249 0.95 -7.48 -12.46
CA VAL A 249 -0.29 -7.69 -13.22
C VAL A 249 -1.17 -8.67 -12.43
N ALA A 250 -2.39 -8.27 -12.04
CA ALA A 250 -3.31 -9.09 -11.25
C ALA A 250 -4.77 -8.61 -11.37
N ASP A 251 -5.65 -9.18 -10.54
CA ASP A 251 -7.02 -8.68 -10.35
C ASP A 251 -7.00 -7.29 -9.69
N ARG A 252 -7.68 -6.32 -10.29
CA ARG A 252 -7.90 -4.98 -9.72
C ARG A 252 -8.49 -5.00 -8.30
N LEU A 253 -9.24 -6.05 -7.96
CA LEU A 253 -9.82 -6.22 -6.62
C LEU A 253 -8.78 -6.37 -5.52
N PHE A 254 -7.52 -6.71 -5.85
CA PHE A 254 -6.45 -6.63 -4.87
C PHE A 254 -6.27 -5.22 -4.32
N ASP A 255 -6.28 -4.18 -5.16
CA ASP A 255 -6.11 -2.82 -4.66
C ASP A 255 -7.42 -2.30 -4.05
N LEU A 256 -8.53 -2.46 -4.77
CA LEU A 256 -9.83 -1.89 -4.37
C LEU A 256 -10.31 -2.42 -3.02
N SER A 257 -10.34 -3.73 -2.85
CA SER A 257 -10.85 -4.34 -1.63
C SER A 257 -9.85 -4.28 -0.48
N TRP A 258 -8.56 -4.08 -0.74
CA TRP A 258 -7.59 -3.82 0.34
C TRP A 258 -7.72 -2.41 0.88
N VAL A 259 -7.96 -1.41 0.04
CA VAL A 259 -8.35 -0.07 0.51
C VAL A 259 -9.61 -0.17 1.36
N ALA A 260 -10.63 -0.92 0.91
CA ALA A 260 -11.85 -1.12 1.70
C ALA A 260 -11.60 -1.79 3.06
N ALA A 261 -10.79 -2.85 3.11
CA ALA A 261 -10.41 -3.51 4.36
C ALA A 261 -9.62 -2.58 5.30
N GLU A 262 -8.77 -1.70 4.76
CA GLU A 262 -8.01 -0.72 5.54
C GLU A 262 -8.89 0.41 6.07
N ILE A 263 -9.89 0.86 5.30
CA ILE A 263 -10.93 1.79 5.78
C ILE A 263 -11.68 1.15 6.96
N ARG A 264 -12.14 -0.09 6.80
CA ARG A 264 -12.83 -0.81 7.87
C ARG A 264 -11.96 -0.96 9.13
N HIS A 265 -10.69 -1.33 8.93
CA HIS A 265 -9.70 -1.43 9.99
C HIS A 265 -9.53 -0.09 10.72
N ALA A 266 -9.43 1.03 10.00
CA ALA A 266 -9.25 2.35 10.59
C ALA A 266 -10.38 2.69 11.58
N TRP A 267 -11.64 2.50 11.19
CA TRP A 267 -12.78 2.72 12.08
C TRP A 267 -12.82 1.72 13.24
N GLY A 268 -12.61 0.43 12.97
CA GLY A 268 -12.62 -0.58 14.03
C GLY A 268 -11.51 -0.38 15.06
N TRP A 269 -10.34 0.14 14.65
CA TRP A 269 -9.20 0.39 15.52
C TRP A 269 -9.32 1.72 16.28
N ARG A 270 -9.75 2.79 15.62
CA ARG A 270 -9.77 4.15 16.18
C ARG A 270 -11.10 4.53 16.84
N ALA A 271 -12.22 4.15 16.23
CA ALA A 271 -13.57 4.45 16.70
C ALA A 271 -14.27 3.24 17.34
N HIS A 272 -13.60 2.09 17.43
CA HIS A 272 -14.13 0.82 17.95
C HIS A 272 -15.33 0.23 17.20
N ASP A 273 -15.68 0.80 16.06
CA ASP A 273 -16.80 0.43 15.21
C ASP A 273 -16.29 -0.14 13.89
N LEU A 274 -16.45 -1.44 13.64
CA LEU A 274 -16.00 -2.05 12.38
C LEU A 274 -16.95 -1.73 11.21
N LYS A 275 -18.14 -1.18 11.44
CA LYS A 275 -19.11 -0.87 10.38
C LYS A 275 -19.16 0.63 10.06
N GLY A 276 -18.54 1.48 10.87
CA GLY A 276 -18.56 2.93 10.65
C GLY A 276 -17.88 3.41 9.36
N GLY A 277 -17.06 2.57 8.73
CA GLY A 277 -16.40 2.87 7.46
C GLY A 277 -17.20 2.53 6.19
N GLU A 278 -18.38 1.92 6.30
CA GLU A 278 -19.11 1.38 5.13
C GLU A 278 -19.53 2.48 4.13
N GLU A 279 -19.90 3.67 4.59
CA GLU A 279 -20.22 4.80 3.70
C GLU A 279 -18.99 5.24 2.89
N ALA A 280 -17.83 5.32 3.55
CA ALA A 280 -16.57 5.67 2.90
C ALA A 280 -16.13 4.60 1.88
N ILE A 281 -16.29 3.32 2.21
CA ILE A 281 -16.06 2.19 1.29
C ILE A 281 -16.97 2.31 0.06
N GLY A 282 -18.27 2.52 0.27
CA GLY A 282 -19.23 2.68 -0.81
C GLY A 282 -18.93 3.89 -1.70
N SER A 283 -18.55 5.03 -1.10
CA SER A 283 -18.16 6.24 -1.82
C SER A 283 -16.91 6.03 -2.67
N PHE A 284 -15.91 5.32 -2.13
CA PHE A 284 -14.70 4.96 -2.86
C PHE A 284 -15.01 4.07 -4.08
N PHE A 285 -15.80 3.01 -3.92
CA PHE A 285 -16.18 2.14 -5.03
C PHE A 285 -17.01 2.86 -6.10
N ARG A 286 -17.99 3.69 -5.69
CA ARG A 286 -18.74 4.53 -6.64
C ARG A 286 -17.81 5.46 -7.41
N SER A 287 -16.89 6.14 -6.72
CA SER A 287 -15.91 7.02 -7.36
C SER A 287 -15.04 6.28 -8.38
N TYR A 288 -14.61 5.06 -8.05
CA TYR A 288 -13.81 4.23 -8.95
C TYR A 288 -14.62 3.79 -10.19
N LEU A 289 -15.83 3.28 -10.00
CA LEU A 289 -16.69 2.83 -11.09
C LEU A 289 -17.07 4.00 -12.02
N THR A 290 -17.37 5.17 -11.46
CA THR A 290 -17.65 6.39 -12.24
C THR A 290 -16.42 6.87 -12.99
N ALA A 291 -15.25 6.95 -12.34
CA ALA A 291 -14.01 7.37 -12.99
C ALA A 291 -13.57 6.43 -14.12
N LEU A 292 -13.86 5.13 -13.99
CA LEU A 292 -13.60 4.13 -15.03
C LEU A 292 -14.64 4.14 -16.17
N ASN A 293 -15.76 4.84 -15.98
CA ASN A 293 -16.97 4.67 -16.81
C ASN A 293 -17.33 3.18 -16.94
N ALA A 294 -17.39 2.49 -15.79
CA ALA A 294 -17.49 1.04 -15.72
C ALA A 294 -18.82 0.51 -16.27
N ALA A 295 -18.75 -0.56 -17.07
CA ALA A 295 -19.94 -1.31 -17.47
C ALA A 295 -20.64 -1.94 -16.25
N PRO A 296 -21.97 -2.17 -16.29
CA PRO A 296 -22.71 -2.78 -15.19
C PRO A 296 -22.14 -4.13 -14.72
N ASP A 297 -21.57 -4.92 -15.63
CA ASP A 297 -20.99 -6.22 -15.32
C ASP A 297 -19.78 -6.12 -14.39
N LEU A 298 -18.95 -5.07 -14.57
CA LEU A 298 -17.81 -4.82 -13.68
C LEU A 298 -18.27 -4.35 -12.30
N ALA A 299 -19.34 -3.56 -12.23
CA ALA A 299 -19.95 -3.19 -10.95
C ALA A 299 -20.47 -4.43 -10.21
N ARG A 300 -21.22 -5.30 -10.90
CA ARG A 300 -21.70 -6.58 -10.33
C ARG A 300 -20.54 -7.44 -9.85
N ARG A 301 -19.50 -7.60 -10.67
CA ARG A 301 -18.27 -8.33 -10.31
C ARG A 301 -17.62 -7.77 -9.05
N LEU A 302 -17.46 -6.45 -8.97
CA LEU A 302 -16.85 -5.79 -7.81
C LEU A 302 -17.61 -6.15 -6.55
N PHE A 303 -18.92 -5.93 -6.50
CA PHE A 303 -19.70 -6.23 -5.29
C PHE A 303 -19.81 -7.74 -5.01
N ALA A 304 -19.77 -8.58 -6.05
CA ALA A 304 -19.83 -10.04 -5.92
C ALA A 304 -18.62 -10.66 -5.25
N LEU A 305 -17.43 -10.15 -5.61
CA LEU A 305 -16.15 -10.71 -5.22
C LEU A 305 -15.45 -9.90 -4.12
N ASN A 306 -15.87 -8.65 -3.89
CA ASN A 306 -15.33 -7.79 -2.84
C ASN A 306 -15.30 -8.47 -1.46
N PRO A 307 -16.34 -9.21 -1.00
CA PRO A 307 -16.28 -9.87 0.31
C PRO A 307 -15.08 -10.81 0.45
N PHE A 308 -14.72 -11.55 -0.61
CA PHE A 308 -13.54 -12.42 -0.58
C PHE A 308 -12.24 -11.62 -0.44
N TYR A 309 -12.05 -10.58 -1.26
CA TYR A 309 -10.83 -9.78 -1.21
C TYR A 309 -10.74 -8.90 0.05
N MET A 310 -11.87 -8.43 0.60
CA MET A 310 -11.91 -7.76 1.89
C MET A 310 -11.48 -8.71 3.00
N ALA A 311 -11.98 -9.95 3.01
CA ALA A 311 -11.52 -10.96 3.95
C ALA A 311 -10.00 -11.20 3.85
N LEU A 312 -9.42 -11.24 2.64
CA LEU A 312 -7.97 -11.28 2.47
C LEU A 312 -7.26 -10.08 3.13
N GLY A 313 -7.81 -8.88 2.96
CA GLY A 313 -7.32 -7.65 3.58
C GLY A 313 -7.36 -7.73 5.11
N GLU A 314 -8.49 -8.14 5.69
CA GLU A 314 -8.69 -8.28 7.14
C GLU A 314 -7.79 -9.35 7.75
N LEU A 315 -7.66 -10.52 7.11
CA LEU A 315 -6.74 -11.59 7.54
C LEU A 315 -5.27 -11.13 7.46
N ARG A 316 -4.91 -10.33 6.44
CA ARG A 316 -3.58 -9.73 6.31
C ARG A 316 -3.29 -8.77 7.46
N ILE A 317 -4.26 -7.97 7.87
CA ILE A 317 -4.17 -7.04 9.01
C ILE A 317 -4.13 -7.84 10.33
N CYS A 318 -5.01 -8.82 10.51
CA CYS A 318 -5.10 -9.70 11.68
C CYS A 318 -3.77 -10.40 12.01
N ARG A 319 -2.97 -10.74 10.99
CA ARG A 319 -1.64 -11.34 11.17
C ARG A 319 -0.66 -10.44 11.95
N ASN A 320 -0.89 -9.12 11.99
CA ASN A 320 0.06 -8.18 12.56
C ASN A 320 0.13 -8.25 14.10
N ALA A 321 1.32 -8.53 14.62
CA ALA A 321 1.55 -8.72 16.06
C ALA A 321 1.51 -7.43 16.91
N TYR A 322 1.39 -6.25 16.29
CA TYR A 322 1.22 -5.00 17.05
C TYR A 322 -0.23 -4.77 17.49
N LEU A 323 -1.18 -5.50 16.92
CA LEU A 323 -2.59 -5.44 17.29
C LEU A 323 -2.84 -6.30 18.53
N SER A 324 -3.79 -5.88 19.37
CA SER A 324 -4.17 -6.67 20.55
C SER A 324 -4.78 -8.02 20.13
N PRO A 325 -4.61 -9.10 20.92
CA PRO A 325 -5.22 -10.39 20.64
C PRO A 325 -6.74 -10.30 20.43
N THR A 326 -7.43 -9.50 21.25
CA THR A 326 -8.87 -9.28 21.14
C THR A 326 -9.27 -8.66 19.81
N TYR A 327 -8.55 -7.64 19.36
CA TYR A 327 -8.85 -6.99 18.08
C TYR A 327 -8.54 -7.91 16.89
N ARG A 328 -7.47 -8.70 16.95
CA ARG A 328 -7.13 -9.71 15.93
C ARG A 328 -8.23 -10.77 15.80
N ARG A 329 -8.84 -11.20 16.91
CA ARG A 329 -10.00 -12.10 16.89
C ARG A 329 -11.23 -11.46 16.25
N ARG A 330 -11.50 -10.17 16.51
CA ARG A 330 -12.58 -9.43 15.83
C ARG A 330 -12.37 -9.40 14.31
N LEU A 331 -11.16 -9.04 13.85
CA LEU A 331 -10.83 -9.06 12.42
C LEU A 331 -10.97 -10.46 11.79
N LEU A 332 -10.60 -11.52 12.51
CA LEU A 332 -10.79 -12.88 12.03
C LEU A 332 -12.28 -13.22 11.89
N ALA A 333 -13.10 -12.85 12.87
CA ALA A 333 -14.55 -13.06 12.80
C ALA A 333 -15.17 -12.33 11.61
N GLU A 334 -14.85 -11.04 11.40
CA GLU A 334 -15.33 -10.28 10.24
C GLU A 334 -14.90 -10.91 8.91
N ALA A 335 -13.67 -11.41 8.82
CA ALA A 335 -13.19 -12.05 7.59
C ALA A 335 -13.96 -13.33 7.27
N LEU A 336 -14.28 -14.14 8.29
CA LEU A 336 -15.11 -15.33 8.13
C LEU A 336 -16.54 -14.97 7.73
N GLU A 337 -17.11 -13.92 8.34
CA GLU A 337 -18.42 -13.40 7.96
C GLU A 337 -18.45 -12.89 6.52
N CYS A 338 -17.41 -12.18 6.07
CA CYS A 338 -17.28 -11.73 4.68
C CYS A 338 -17.24 -12.90 3.70
N LEU A 339 -16.46 -13.95 3.99
CA LEU A 339 -16.37 -15.14 3.13
C LEU A 339 -17.71 -15.86 3.06
N ALA A 340 -18.31 -16.19 4.21
CA ALA A 340 -19.54 -16.96 4.27
C ALA A 340 -20.76 -16.15 3.76
N GLY A 341 -20.87 -14.88 4.18
CA GLY A 341 -21.94 -13.98 3.76
C GLY A 341 -21.86 -13.61 2.29
N GLY A 342 -20.66 -13.27 1.81
CA GLY A 342 -20.42 -12.91 0.41
C GLY A 342 -20.74 -14.04 -0.56
N ARG A 343 -20.49 -15.29 -0.15
CA ARG A 343 -20.86 -16.48 -0.94
C ARG A 343 -22.37 -16.70 -1.02
N ARG A 344 -23.11 -16.33 0.03
CA ARG A 344 -24.58 -16.44 0.08
C ARG A 344 -25.33 -15.30 -0.62
N LEU A 345 -24.65 -14.22 -0.98
CA LEU A 345 -25.26 -13.14 -1.75
C LEU A 345 -25.71 -13.69 -3.12
N ALA A 346 -27.04 -13.82 -3.26
CA ALA A 346 -27.70 -13.95 -4.55
C ALA A 346 -27.44 -12.66 -5.33
N LEU A 347 -27.02 -12.79 -6.59
CA LEU A 347 -26.71 -11.67 -7.47
C LEU A 347 -27.47 -11.78 -8.77
#